data_AF-A0A920ACT3-F1
#
_entry.id   AF-A0A920ACT3-F1
#
_cell.length_a   1.000
_cell.length_b   1.000
_cell.length_c   1.000
_cell.angle_alpha   90.00
_cell.angle_beta   90.00
_cell.angle_gamma   90.00
#
_symmetry.space_group_name_H-M   'P 1'
#
loop_
_entity.id
_entity.type
_entity.pdbx_description
1 polymer ?
#
loop_
_entity_poly.entity_id
_entity_poly.type
_entity_poly.pdbx_seq_one_letter_code
_entity_poly.pdbx_strand_id
1 'polypeptide(L)' 'MGCIVNGPGEMADADYGYVGTGVGKITLYKEKEVVQRNIPSEDAVNALIDLIKMNGDWVAPSS' A
#
# COMPACT_ATOMS: atom_id res chain seq x y z
N MET A 1 14.92 -0.99 -14.63
CA MET A 1 15.21 -1.94 -13.54
C MET A 1 14.06 -1.84 -12.55
N GLY A 2 13.02 -2.67 -12.69
CA GLY A 2 11.92 -2.74 -11.73
C GLY A 2 12.09 -4.00 -10.91
N CYS A 3 12.46 -3.87 -9.65
CA CYS A 3 12.53 -5.02 -8.75
C CYS A 3 11.12 -5.30 -8.22
N ILE A 4 10.57 -6.47 -8.59
CA ILE A 4 9.36 -7.01 -7.99
C ILE A 4 9.79 -7.73 -6.71
N VAL A 5 9.55 -7.08 -5.58
CA VAL A 5 10.02 -7.51 -4.26
C VAL A 5 9.17 -8.66 -3.72
N ASN A 6 9.82 -9.76 -3.32
CA ASN A 6 9.21 -11.04 -2.90
C ASN A 6 9.72 -11.46 -1.51
N GLY A 7 9.69 -10.56 -0.51
CA GLY A 7 10.04 -10.96 0.85
C GLY A 7 9.68 -9.95 1.94
N PRO A 8 9.37 -10.42 3.17
CA PRO A 8 9.06 -9.58 4.32
C PRO A 8 10.24 -8.70 4.80
N GLY A 9 11.44 -8.90 4.24
CA GLY A 9 12.63 -8.09 4.54
C GLY A 9 12.75 -6.77 3.76
N GLU A 10 12.07 -6.64 2.60
CA GLU A 10 12.04 -5.35 1.85
C GLU A 10 10.92 -4.42 2.33
N MET A 11 10.00 -4.93 3.15
CA MET A 11 8.92 -4.15 3.75
C MET A 11 9.37 -3.27 4.92
N ALA A 12 10.65 -3.35 5.34
CA ALA A 12 11.19 -2.56 6.45
C ALA A 12 11.38 -1.07 6.10
N ASP A 13 11.42 -0.74 4.81
CA ASP A 13 11.60 0.63 4.29
C ASP A 13 10.32 1.17 3.63
N ALA A 14 9.22 0.40 3.66
CA ALA A 14 7.99 0.77 3.00
C ALA A 14 7.09 1.60 3.93
N ASP A 15 6.94 2.89 3.65
CA ASP A 15 6.02 3.77 4.37
C ASP A 15 4.55 3.38 4.18
N TYR A 16 4.22 2.66 3.11
CA TYR A 16 2.85 2.31 2.75
C TYR A 16 2.75 0.88 2.21
N GLY A 17 1.70 0.16 2.61
CA GLY A 17 1.47 -1.20 2.13
C GLY A 17 0.02 -1.63 2.31
N TYR A 18 -0.33 -2.78 1.72
CA TYR A 18 -1.64 -3.39 1.93
C TYR A 18 -1.51 -4.90 2.10
N VAL A 19 -2.36 -5.46 2.96
CA VAL A 19 -2.38 -6.89 3.27
C VAL A 19 -3.79 -7.44 3.06
N GLY A 20 -3.89 -8.56 2.34
CA GLY A 20 -5.15 -9.27 2.17
C GLY A 20 -5.59 -9.91 3.49
N THR A 21 -6.74 -9.48 4.03
CA THR A 21 -7.31 -10.02 5.27
C THR A 21 -8.52 -10.92 5.04
N GLY A 22 -8.96 -11.11 3.79
CA GLY A 22 -10.04 -12.00 3.40
C GLY A 22 -10.23 -12.10 1.88
N VAL A 23 -11.19 -12.91 1.43
CA VAL A 23 -11.50 -13.06 -0.01
C VAL A 23 -12.03 -11.72 -0.54
N GLY A 24 -11.28 -11.13 -1.47
CA GLY A 24 -11.62 -9.84 -2.09
C GLY A 24 -11.49 -8.63 -1.16
N LYS A 25 -10.86 -8.77 0.02
CA LYS A 25 -10.69 -7.67 0.98
C LYS A 25 -9.24 -7.50 1.41
N ILE A 26 -8.80 -6.25 1.47
CA ILE A 26 -7.48 -5.82 1.90
C ILE A 26 -7.58 -4.81 3.04
N THR A 27 -6.48 -4.66 3.76
CA THR A 27 -6.27 -3.69 4.82
C THR A 27 -5.03 -2.88 4.45
N LEU A 28 -5.15 -1.56 4.42
CA LEU A 28 -4.05 -0.63 4.18
C LEU A 28 -3.31 -0.35 5.47
N TYR A 29 -1.99 -0.31 5.36
CA TYR A 29 -1.04 -0.02 6.41
C TYR A 29 -0.19 1.17 5.99
N LYS A 30 0.05 2.07 6.94
CA LYS A 30 1.13 3.05 6.86
C LYS A 30 2.18 2.64 7.88
N GLU A 31 3.38 2.32 7.40
CA GLU A 31 4.48 1.75 8.17
C GLU A 31 4.04 0.46 8.90
N LYS A 32 3.54 0.58 10.14
CA LYS A 32 3.05 -0.52 10.98
C LYS A 32 1.64 -0.29 11.51
N GLU A 33 1.01 0.83 11.18
CA GLU A 33 -0.32 1.19 11.64
C GLU A 33 -1.39 0.90 10.58
N VAL A 34 -2.51 0.33 11.03
CA VAL A 34 -3.67 0.07 10.16
C VAL A 34 -4.40 1.39 9.91
N VAL A 35 -4.40 1.86 8.68
CA VAL A 35 -5.11 3.09 8.30
C VAL A 35 -6.52 2.78 7.83
N GLN A 36 -6.70 1.75 7.01
CA GLN A 36 -8.00 1.34 6.49
C GLN A 36 -8.12 -0.18 6.45
N ARG A 37 -9.32 -0.70 6.72
CA ARG A 37 -9.61 -2.13 6.76
C ARG A 37 -10.85 -2.43 5.93
N ASN A 38 -10.96 -3.66 5.41
CA ASN A 38 -12.08 -4.11 4.57
C ASN A 38 -12.22 -3.35 3.23
N ILE A 39 -11.12 -2.85 2.68
CA ILE A 39 -11.12 -2.24 1.35
C ILE A 39 -11.25 -3.36 0.32
N PRO A 40 -12.09 -3.23 -0.72
CA PRO A 40 -12.18 -4.24 -1.76
C PRO A 40 -10.84 -4.32 -2.51
N SER A 41 -10.40 -5.53 -2.85
CA SER A 41 -9.08 -5.73 -3.48
C SER A 41 -8.94 -5.03 -4.83
N GLU A 42 -10.05 -4.79 -5.53
CA GLU A 42 -10.09 -4.02 -6.78
C GLU A 42 -9.68 -2.55 -6.59
N ASP A 43 -10.03 -1.97 -5.43
CA ASP A 43 -9.67 -0.60 -5.07
C ASP A 43 -8.37 -0.51 -4.27
N ALA A 44 -7.69 -1.62 -4.01
CA ALA A 44 -6.47 -1.64 -3.21
C ALA A 44 -5.43 -0.61 -3.70
N VAL A 45 -5.23 -0.56 -5.01
CA VAL A 45 -4.28 0.34 -5.67
C VAL A 45 -4.76 1.79 -5.56
N ASN A 46 -6.03 2.05 -5.88
CA ASN A 46 -6.60 3.40 -5.81
C ASN A 46 -6.55 3.94 -4.38
N ALA A 47 -6.96 3.15 -3.40
CA ALA A 47 -6.99 3.52 -2.00
C ALA A 47 -5.57 3.72 -1.42
N LEU A 48 -4.59 2.92 -1.86
CA LEU A 48 -3.18 3.14 -1.50
C LEU A 48 -2.66 4.46 -2.10
N ILE A 49 -2.94 4.72 -3.38
CA ILE A 49 -2.55 5.98 -4.03
C ILE A 49 -3.19 7.17 -3.31
N ASP A 50 -4.47 7.07 -2.96
CA ASP A 50 -5.20 8.13 -2.25
C ASP A 50 -4.60 8.37 -0.86
N LEU A 51 -4.29 7.30 -0.12
CA LEU A 51 -3.61 7.37 1.18
C LEU A 51 -2.26 8.11 1.09
N ILE A 52 -1.45 7.78 0.08
CA ILE A 52 -0.14 8.42 -0.14
C ILE A 52 -0.34 9.90 -0.52
N LYS A 53 -1.32 10.22 -1.38
CA LYS A 53 -1.67 11.60 -1.76
C LYS A 53 -2.18 12.43 -0.58
N MET A 54 -3.03 11.84 0.27
CA MET A 54 -3.58 12.49 1.46
C MET A 54 -2.48 12.89 2.45
N ASN A 55 -1.41 12.09 2.54
CA ASN A 55 -0.25 12.42 3.37
C ASN A 55 0.75 13.36 2.69
N GLY A 56 0.57 13.65 1.40
CA GLY A 56 1.48 14.51 0.63
C GLY A 56 2.77 13.82 0.19
N ASP A 57 2.89 12.50 0.42
CA ASP A 57 4.05 11.69 0.03
C ASP A 57 3.96 11.18 -1.41
N TRP A 58 2.92 11.60 -2.16
CA TRP A 58 2.74 11.16 -3.54
C TRP A 58 3.76 11.80 -4.46
N VAL A 59 4.80 11.04 -4.76
CA VAL A 59 5.78 11.37 -5.78
C VAL A 59 5.26 10.84 -7.13
N ALA A 60 4.89 11.75 -8.02
CA ALA A 60 4.56 11.36 -9.38
C ALA A 60 5.80 10.71 -10.02
N PRO A 61 5.66 9.52 -10.66
CA PRO A 61 6.79 8.89 -11.32
C PRO A 61 7.31 9.85 -12.39
N SER A 62 8.52 10.37 -12.16
CA SER A 62 9.24 11.17 -13.14
C SER A 62 9.58 10.24 -14.31
N SER A 63 9.01 10.52 -15.48
CA SER A 63 9.25 9.74 -16.71
C SER A 63 10.71 9.78 -17.17
#